data_AF-A0A8T0CYW1-F1
#
_entry.id   AF-A0A8T0CYW1-F1
#
_cell.length_a   1.000
_cell.length_b   1.000
_cell.length_c   1.000
_cell.angle_alpha   90.00
_cell.angle_beta   90.00
_cell.angle_gamma   90.00
#
_symmetry.space_group_name_H-M   'P 1'
#
loop_
_entity.id
_entity.type
_entity.pdbx_description
1 polymer ?
#
loop_
_entity_poly.entity_id
_entity_poly.type
_entity_poly.pdbx_seq_one_letter_code
_entity_poly.pdbx_strand_id
1 'polypeptide(L)'
;MQRAHALKVFRDLHRTCRIVFDGDVSTLKAAKDRIRTEFRANQMERDPQKIAELLKYAEDVEMLLRTTVIQVEYDENTARCKLKLREGLAYQSFNDNPSTPKSSV
;
A
#
# COMPACT_ATOMS: atom_id res chain seq x y z
N MET A 1 24.23 8.37 -2.69
CA MET A 1 22.90 8.18 -3.32
C MET A 1 21.95 7.33 -2.48
N GLN A 2 22.37 6.18 -1.93
CA GLN A 2 21.51 5.25 -1.18
C GLN A 2 20.77 5.85 0.03
N ARG A 3 21.40 6.76 0.79
CA ARG A 3 20.74 7.40 1.94
C ARG A 3 19.53 8.25 1.54
N ALA A 4 19.63 9.02 0.45
CA ALA A 4 18.53 9.83 -0.04
C ALA A 4 17.38 8.95 -0.54
N HIS A 5 17.73 7.83 -1.19
CA HIS A 5 16.77 6.82 -1.63
C HIS A 5 16.04 6.17 -0.44
N ALA A 6 16.76 5.75 0.59
CA ALA A 6 16.17 5.21 1.82
C ALA A 6 15.17 6.17 2.49
N LEU A 7 15.52 7.46 2.58
CA LEU A 7 14.64 8.49 3.14
C LEU A 7 13.42 8.77 2.26
N LYS A 8 13.54 8.61 0.94
CA LYS A 8 12.40 8.69 0.02
C LYS A 8 11.43 7.53 0.27
N VAL A 9 11.92 6.28 0.22
CA VAL A 9 11.09 5.08 0.43
C VAL A 9 10.42 5.09 1.80
N PHE A 10 11.15 5.50 2.84
CA PHE A 10 10.59 5.65 4.19
C PHE A 10 9.42 6.64 4.24
N ARG A 11 9.54 7.80 3.57
CA ARG A 11 8.47 8.79 3.49
C ARG A 11 7.29 8.29 2.67
N ASP A 12 7.56 7.63 1.55
CA ASP A 12 6.52 7.10 0.65
C ASP A 12 5.68 6.04 1.37
N LEU A 13 6.32 5.08 2.07
CA LEU A 13 5.62 4.10 2.91
C LEU A 13 4.71 4.76 3.95
N HIS A 14 5.22 5.74 4.70
CA HIS A 14 4.42 6.43 5.71
C HIS A 14 3.25 7.22 5.11
N ARG A 15 3.46 7.84 3.94
CA ARG A 15 2.41 8.54 3.21
C ARG A 15 1.33 7.56 2.75
N THR A 16 1.72 6.44 2.16
CA THR A 16 0.81 5.40 1.69
C THR A 16 0.02 4.79 2.85
N CYS A 17 0.65 4.44 3.96
CA CYS A 17 -0.09 3.99 5.15
C CYS A 17 -1.11 5.02 5.65
N ARG A 18 -0.77 6.32 5.64
CA ARG A 18 -1.71 7.38 6.06
C ARG A 18 -2.93 7.46 5.16
N ILE A 19 -2.76 7.29 3.85
CA ILE A 19 -3.85 7.31 2.87
C ILE A 19 -4.69 6.03 2.95
N VAL A 20 -4.01 4.89 3.07
CA VAL A 20 -4.63 3.56 3.04
C VAL A 20 -5.41 3.26 4.31
N PHE A 21 -4.92 3.71 5.46
CA PHE A 21 -5.51 3.47 6.78
C PHE A 21 -6.16 4.72 7.36
N ASP A 22 -6.71 5.60 6.51
CA ASP A 22 -7.33 6.83 6.97
C ASP A 22 -8.53 6.53 7.90
N GLY A 23 -8.61 7.26 9.02
CA GLY A 23 -9.57 7.02 10.09
C GLY A 23 -9.32 5.76 10.96
N ASP A 24 -8.47 4.82 10.54
CA ASP A 24 -8.09 3.64 11.33
C ASP A 24 -6.78 3.90 12.09
N VAL A 25 -6.91 4.57 13.23
CA VAL A 25 -5.76 5.02 14.04
C VAL A 25 -4.94 3.83 14.56
N SER A 26 -5.59 2.70 14.88
CA SER A 26 -4.92 1.52 15.43
C SER A 26 -4.03 0.87 14.37
N THR A 27 -4.59 0.57 13.20
CA THR A 27 -3.85 -0.02 12.09
C THR A 27 -2.76 0.91 11.58
N LEU A 28 -3.05 2.23 11.48
CA LEU A 28 -2.04 3.21 11.10
C LEU A 28 -0.85 3.25 12.08
N LYS A 29 -1.11 3.14 13.39
CA LYS A 29 -0.05 3.09 14.40
C LYS A 29 0.80 1.83 14.27
N ALA A 30 0.15 0.67 14.18
CA ALA A 30 0.84 -0.61 14.00
C ALA A 30 1.72 -0.62 12.74
N ALA A 31 1.20 -0.11 11.61
CA ALA A 31 1.96 0.01 10.37
C ALA A 31 3.17 0.94 10.53
N LYS A 32 3.00 2.11 11.17
CA LYS A 32 4.11 3.04 11.44
C LYS A 32 5.20 2.43 12.32
N ASP A 33 4.82 1.68 13.34
CA ASP A 33 5.76 1.04 14.26
C ASP A 33 6.51 -0.09 13.57
N ARG A 34 5.84 -0.86 12.69
CA ARG A 34 6.48 -1.89 11.86
C ARG A 34 7.52 -1.30 10.91
N ILE A 35 7.18 -0.23 10.18
CA ILE A 35 8.11 0.47 9.29
C ILE A 35 9.35 0.95 10.06
N ARG A 36 9.15 1.61 11.21
CA ARG A 36 10.26 2.09 12.04
C ARG A 36 11.15 0.96 12.54
N THR A 37 10.57 -0.17 12.93
CA THR A 37 11.30 -1.32 13.44
C THR A 37 12.21 -1.91 12.36
N GLU A 38 11.69 -2.13 11.17
CA GLU A 38 12.45 -2.70 10.05
C GLU A 38 13.58 -1.77 9.57
N PHE A 39 13.33 -0.47 9.46
CA PHE A 39 14.37 0.49 9.08
C PHE A 39 15.45 0.64 10.15
N ARG A 40 15.10 0.53 11.44
CA ARG A 40 16.08 0.53 12.54
C ARG A 40 16.92 -0.74 12.56
N ALA A 41 16.29 -1.91 12.35
CA ALA A 41 16.98 -3.20 12.32
C ALA A 41 18.08 -3.23 11.25
N ASN A 42 17.86 -2.55 10.12
CA ASN A 42 18.79 -2.51 9.00
C ASN A 42 19.65 -1.22 8.94
N GLN A 43 19.58 -0.35 9.94
CA GLN A 43 20.25 0.96 9.92
C GLN A 43 21.79 0.87 9.82
N MET A 44 22.38 -0.21 10.34
CA MET A 44 23.82 -0.43 10.37
C MET A 44 24.33 -1.28 9.21
N GLU A 45 23.48 -1.64 8.26
CA GLU A 45 23.89 -2.39 7.08
C GLU A 45 24.88 -1.54 6.24
N ARG A 46 25.95 -2.18 5.78
CA ARG A 46 27.04 -1.51 5.03
C ARG A 46 27.24 -2.12 3.65
N ASP A 47 26.68 -3.28 3.38
CA ASP A 47 26.72 -3.90 2.06
C ASP A 47 25.81 -3.13 1.08
N PRO A 48 26.37 -2.48 0.05
CA PRO A 48 25.60 -1.72 -0.92
C PRO A 48 24.55 -2.54 -1.68
N GLN A 49 24.82 -3.82 -1.92
CA GLN A 49 23.92 -4.69 -2.67
C GLN A 49 22.72 -5.08 -1.81
N LYS A 50 22.98 -5.50 -0.58
CA LYS A 50 21.92 -5.79 0.40
C LYS A 50 21.05 -4.58 0.71
N ILE A 51 21.64 -3.38 0.81
CA ILE A 51 20.88 -2.13 0.95
C ILE A 51 19.93 -1.93 -0.23
N ALA A 52 20.41 -2.15 -1.46
CA ALA A 52 19.58 -2.00 -2.66
C ALA A 52 18.40 -2.99 -2.66
N GLU A 53 18.63 -4.24 -2.27
CA GLU A 53 17.59 -5.26 -2.15
C GLU A 53 16.54 -4.90 -1.10
N LEU A 54 16.97 -4.45 0.09
CA LEU A 54 16.06 -4.01 1.16
C LEU A 54 15.21 -2.80 0.74
N LEU A 55 15.80 -1.84 0.02
CA LEU A 55 15.07 -0.69 -0.49
C LEU A 55 14.07 -1.09 -1.57
N LYS A 56 14.45 -1.99 -2.48
CA LYS A 56 13.55 -2.52 -3.50
C LYS A 56 12.37 -3.25 -2.88
N TYR A 57 12.63 -4.10 -1.88
CA TYR A 57 11.59 -4.77 -1.12
C TYR A 57 10.61 -3.77 -0.47
N ALA A 58 11.13 -2.72 0.16
CA ALA A 58 10.30 -1.68 0.78
C ALA A 58 9.46 -0.89 -0.24
N GLU A 59 9.98 -0.65 -1.45
CA GLU A 59 9.21 -0.05 -2.56
C GLU A 59 8.10 -0.97 -3.07
N ASP A 60 8.37 -2.27 -3.19
CA ASP A 60 7.37 -3.24 -3.63
C ASP A 60 6.24 -3.36 -2.59
N VAL A 61 6.58 -3.32 -1.29
CA VAL A 61 5.58 -3.25 -0.20
C VAL A 61 4.76 -1.96 -0.26
N GLU A 62 5.39 -0.80 -0.51
CA GLU A 62 4.67 0.46 -0.70
C GLU A 62 3.65 0.35 -1.84
N MET A 63 4.10 -0.17 -2.99
CA MET A 63 3.24 -0.34 -4.15
C MET A 63 2.07 -1.28 -3.84
N LEU A 64 2.34 -2.41 -3.17
CA LEU A 64 1.31 -3.37 -2.78
C LEU A 64 0.26 -2.72 -1.88
N LEU A 65 0.69 -1.99 -0.85
CA LEU A 65 -0.23 -1.29 0.06
C LEU A 65 -1.10 -0.27 -0.68
N ARG A 66 -0.48 0.49 -1.59
CA ARG A 66 -1.16 1.53 -2.36
C ARG A 66 -2.22 0.96 -3.30
N THR A 67 -1.95 -0.17 -3.94
CA THR A 67 -2.79 -0.70 -5.01
C THR A 67 -3.80 -1.77 -4.59
N THR A 68 -3.57 -2.47 -3.47
CA THR A 68 -4.38 -3.66 -3.12
C THR A 68 -5.25 -3.50 -1.88
N VAL A 69 -4.92 -2.60 -0.95
CA VAL A 69 -5.66 -2.48 0.30
C VAL A 69 -6.92 -1.63 0.10
N ILE A 70 -8.09 -2.17 0.42
CA ILE A 70 -9.36 -1.42 0.44
C ILE A 70 -9.89 -1.42 1.86
N GLN A 71 -10.31 -0.26 2.36
CA GLN A 71 -10.97 -0.16 3.66
C GLN A 71 -12.47 -0.36 3.52
N VAL A 72 -13.06 -1.06 4.48
CA VAL A 72 -14.50 -1.26 4.60
C VAL A 72 -14.95 -0.64 5.92
N GLU A 73 -15.96 0.21 5.85
CA GLU A 73 -16.64 0.77 7.01
C GLU A 73 -18.00 0.09 7.15
N TYR A 74 -18.25 -0.56 8.27
CA TYR A 74 -19.51 -1.25 8.55
C TYR A 74 -20.41 -0.34 9.39
N ASP A 75 -21.65 -0.15 8.94
CA ASP A 75 -22.69 0.57 9.66
C ASP A 75 -23.67 -0.43 10.28
N GLU A 76 -23.61 -0.55 11.61
CA GLU A 76 -24.44 -1.46 12.39
C GLU A 76 -25.94 -1.11 12.29
N ASN A 77 -26.29 0.16 12.13
CA ASN A 77 -27.70 0.59 12.12
C ASN A 77 -28.40 0.20 10.81
N THR A 78 -27.67 0.24 9.70
CA THR A 78 -28.22 -0.09 8.38
C THR A 78 -27.83 -1.49 7.90
N ALA A 79 -26.96 -2.19 8.66
CA ALA A 79 -26.33 -3.46 8.29
C ALA A 79 -25.64 -3.42 6.91
N ARG A 80 -25.04 -2.27 6.56
CA ARG A 80 -24.39 -2.05 5.26
C ARG A 80 -22.88 -1.85 5.41
N CYS A 81 -22.16 -2.24 4.36
CA CYS A 81 -20.73 -2.00 4.22
C CYS A 81 -20.46 -0.90 3.20
N LYS A 82 -19.62 0.07 3.54
CA LYS A 82 -19.13 1.11 2.64
C LYS A 82 -17.66 0.86 2.31
N LEU A 83 -17.37 0.56 1.04
CA LEU A 83 -16.01 0.41 0.54
C LEU A 83 -15.40 1.79 0.25
N LYS A 84 -14.20 2.05 0.77
CA LYS A 84 -13.43 3.26 0.47
C LYS A 84 -12.48 3.00 -0.70
N LEU A 85 -13.01 3.13 -1.92
CA LEU A 85 -12.22 3.05 -3.14
C LEU A 85 -11.35 4.30 -3.30
N ARG A 86 -10.14 4.12 -3.81
CA ARG A 86 -9.16 5.19 -4.03
C ARG A 86 -8.57 5.07 -5.43
N GLU A 87 -8.03 6.17 -5.94
CA GLU A 87 -7.31 6.18 -7.21
C GLU A 87 -6.04 5.32 -7.13
N GLY A 88 -5.74 4.59 -8.20
CA GLY A 88 -4.56 3.73 -8.29
C GLY A 88 -4.69 2.34 -7.67
N LEU A 89 -5.90 1.95 -7.25
CA LEU A 89 -6.19 0.55 -6.90
C LEU A 89 -6.05 -0.33 -8.15
N ALA A 90 -5.32 -1.45 -8.03
CA ALA A 90 -5.23 -2.47 -9.06
C ALA A 90 -6.46 -3.40 -8.99
N TYR A 91 -7.64 -2.81 -9.12
CA TYR A 91 -8.91 -3.52 -9.10
C TYR A 91 -9.36 -3.81 -10.54
N GLN A 92 -9.56 -5.09 -10.87
CA GLN A 92 -10.21 -5.50 -12.11
C GLN A 92 -11.69 -5.70 -11.82
N SER A 93 -12.56 -5.03 -12.56
CA SER A 93 -14.01 -5.20 -12.39
C SER A 93 -14.40 -6.57 -12.93
N PHE A 94 -15.21 -7.32 -12.18
CA PHE A 94 -15.71 -8.64 -12.59
C PHE A 94 -16.49 -8.63 -13.92
N ASN A 95 -16.88 -7.46 -14.44
CA ASN A 95 -17.62 -7.29 -15.69
C ASN A 95 -16.75 -7.16 -16.95
N ASP A 96 -15.42 -7.18 -16.83
CA ASP A 96 -14.52 -7.20 -17.99
C ASP A 96 -14.41 -8.64 -18.55
N ASN A 97 -15.54 -9.22 -18.95
CA ASN A 97 -15.55 -10.49 -19.69
C ASN A 97 -15.23 -10.20 -21.17
N PRO A 98 -14.14 -10.71 -21.76
CA PRO A 98 -13.70 -10.36 -23.11
C PRO A 98 -14.53 -10.99 -24.25
N SER A 99 -15.79 -11.37 -24.02
CA SER A 99 -16.59 -12.14 -24.98
C SER A 99 -18.04 -11.67 -25.10
N THR A 100 -18.24 -10.45 -25.62
CA THR A 100 -19.41 -10.20 -26.45
C THR A 100 -18.96 -9.52 -27.75
N PRO A 101 -18.94 -10.23 -28.89
CA PRO A 101 -18.81 -9.57 -30.18
C PRO A 101 -20.03 -8.65 -30.34
N LYS A 102 -19.79 -7.36 -30.60
CA LYS A 102 -20.86 -6.43 -30.96
C LYS A 102 -21.46 -6.94 -32.27
N SER A 103 -22.68 -7.47 -32.22
CA SER A 103 -23.49 -7.65 -33.42
C SER A 103 -23.81 -6.27 -33.97
N SER A 104 -23.10 -5.88 -35.03
CA SER A 104 -23.48 -4.77 -35.88
C SER A 104 -24.76 -5.15 -36.61
N VAL A 105 -25.84 -4.40 -36.35
CA VAL A 105 -27.01 -4.32 -37.23
C VAL A 105 -26.87 -3.05 -38.06
#